data_AF-A0A2V7PMA0-F1
#
_entry.id   AF-A0A2V7PMA0-F1
#
_cell.length_a   1.000
_cell.length_b   1.000
_cell.length_c   1.000
_cell.angle_alpha   90.00
_cell.angle_beta   90.00
_cell.angle_gamma   90.00
#
_symmetry.space_group_name_H-M   'P 1'
#
loop_
_entity.id
_entity.type
_entity.pdbx_description
1 polymer ?
#
loop_
_entity_poly.entity_id
_entity_poly.type
_entity_poly.pdbx_seq_one_letter_code
_entity_poly.pdbx_strand_id
1 'polypeptide(L)'
;DANLLSEATGLGLQGATADAVLHQDSSWAAPRFWESEVRNICATLMRVKKFPLSEAIRVVEDIRDLLDGEDHVPDGRRVLELAHESGQSAYDCEYVALAESLAVPLVTFDRSLVSAFPTIAISPEDFLARTG
;
A
#
# COMPACT_ATOMS: atom_id res chain seq x y z
N ASP A 1 -1.31 0.29 -1.02
CA ASP A 1 -0.56 1.33 -0.28
C ASP A 1 0.01 0.74 1.02
N ALA A 2 0.69 1.54 1.87
CA ALA A 2 1.27 1.04 3.12
C ALA A 2 0.25 0.44 4.09
N ASN A 3 -0.99 0.94 4.07
CA ASN A 3 -2.07 0.41 4.91
C ASN A 3 -2.50 -0.98 4.43
N LEU A 4 -2.71 -1.17 3.13
CA LEU A 4 -3.04 -2.48 2.57
C LEU A 4 -1.92 -3.50 2.78
N LEU A 5 -0.65 -3.11 2.60
CA LEU A 5 0.51 -3.97 2.87
C LEU A 5 0.54 -4.41 4.34
N SER A 6 0.35 -3.45 5.25
CA SER A 6 0.30 -3.70 6.68
C SER A 6 -0.79 -4.69 7.08
N GLU A 7 -2.01 -4.53 6.56
CA GLU A 7 -3.12 -5.46 6.84
C GLU A 7 -2.88 -6.85 6.24
N ALA A 8 -2.37 -6.92 5.01
CA ALA A 8 -2.10 -8.18 4.31
C ALA A 8 -1.05 -9.04 5.03
N THR A 9 -0.03 -8.44 5.63
CA THR A 9 1.04 -9.19 6.35
C THR A 9 0.80 -9.31 7.84
N GLY A 10 -0.42 -9.05 8.32
CA GLY A 10 -0.85 -9.49 9.65
C GLY A 10 -0.50 -8.56 10.81
N LEU A 11 -0.64 -7.24 10.66
CA LEU A 11 -0.58 -6.26 11.76
C LEU A 11 -1.72 -6.39 12.82
N GLY A 12 -2.24 -7.59 13.06
CA GLY A 12 -3.34 -7.87 14.00
C GLY A 12 -4.72 -7.37 13.56
N LEU A 13 -4.82 -6.84 12.35
CA LEU A 13 -6.06 -6.44 11.67
C LEU A 13 -6.20 -7.30 10.42
N GLN A 14 -6.41 -8.62 10.59
CA GLN A 14 -6.81 -9.46 9.46
C GLN A 14 -8.19 -9.00 8.99
N GLY A 15 -8.22 -8.03 8.07
CA GLY A 15 -9.37 -7.85 7.21
C GLY A 15 -9.39 -9.03 6.25
N ALA A 16 -10.42 -9.88 6.32
CA ALA A 16 -10.57 -11.03 5.40
C ALA A 16 -10.40 -10.63 3.92
N THR A 17 -10.68 -9.36 3.60
CA THR A 17 -10.48 -8.77 2.27
C THR A 17 -9.00 -8.57 1.91
N ALA A 18 -8.15 -8.08 2.82
CA ALA A 18 -6.72 -7.86 2.52
C ALA A 18 -5.98 -9.18 2.29
N ASP A 19 -6.29 -10.19 3.11
CA ASP A 19 -5.78 -11.55 2.96
C ASP A 19 -6.22 -12.17 1.62
N ALA A 20 -7.48 -11.98 1.22
CA ALA A 20 -7.96 -12.43 -0.08
C ALA A 20 -7.25 -11.74 -1.25
N VAL A 21 -6.93 -10.44 -1.14
CA VAL A 21 -6.15 -9.73 -2.18
C VAL A 21 -4.75 -10.32 -2.28
N LEU A 22 -4.09 -10.61 -1.16
CA LEU A 22 -2.77 -11.24 -1.12
C LEU A 22 -2.77 -12.64 -1.75
N HIS A 23 -3.81 -13.43 -1.51
CA HIS A 23 -3.93 -14.76 -2.10
C HIS A 23 -4.29 -14.73 -3.59
N GLN A 24 -4.90 -13.66 -4.08
CA GLN A 24 -5.34 -13.55 -5.46
C GLN A 24 -4.20 -13.20 -6.43
N ASP A 25 -3.27 -12.34 -6.02
CA ASP A 25 -2.12 -11.93 -6.82
C ASP A 25 -0.86 -11.90 -5.95
N SER A 26 0.17 -12.63 -6.39
CA SER A 26 1.44 -12.72 -5.69
C SER A 26 2.44 -11.62 -6.10
N SER A 27 2.13 -10.79 -7.10
CA SER A 27 3.03 -9.73 -7.57
C SER A 27 2.66 -8.39 -6.97
N TRP A 28 3.40 -7.97 -5.95
CA TRP A 28 3.18 -6.70 -5.24
C TRP A 28 4.31 -5.71 -5.52
N ALA A 29 3.97 -4.43 -5.62
CA ALA A 29 4.93 -3.35 -5.78
C ALA A 29 4.58 -2.17 -4.88
N ALA A 30 5.60 -1.48 -4.38
CA ALA A 30 5.45 -0.28 -3.55
C ALA A 30 6.59 0.71 -3.80
N PRO A 31 6.37 2.03 -3.66
CA PRO A 31 7.42 3.02 -3.80
C PRO A 31 8.43 2.90 -2.65
N ARG A 32 9.67 3.34 -2.87
CA ARG A 32 10.82 3.21 -1.94
C ARG A 32 10.56 3.62 -0.48
N PHE A 33 9.55 4.45 -0.25
CA PHE A 33 9.24 4.99 1.07
C PHE A 33 8.33 4.08 1.90
N TRP A 34 7.79 2.99 1.32
CA TRP A 34 6.89 2.07 2.00
C TRP A 34 7.42 1.62 3.37
N GLU A 35 8.72 1.34 3.45
CA GLU A 35 9.33 0.79 4.67
C GLU A 35 9.26 1.81 5.82
N SER A 36 9.40 3.10 5.52
CA SER A 36 9.28 4.17 6.52
C SER A 36 7.83 4.36 6.96
N GLU A 37 6.86 4.21 6.05
CA GLU A 37 5.43 4.30 6.37
C GLU A 37 4.99 3.14 7.26
N VAL A 38 5.32 1.89 6.89
CA VAL A 38 5.01 0.70 7.69
C VAL A 38 5.67 0.75 9.06
N ARG A 39 6.95 1.16 9.14
CA ARG A 39 7.63 1.37 10.43
C ARG A 39 6.92 2.40 11.28
N ASN A 40 6.40 3.48 10.71
CA ASN A 40 5.67 4.51 11.44
C ASN A 40 4.31 4.01 11.95
N ILE A 41 3.60 3.19 11.16
CA ILE A 41 2.39 2.48 11.59
C ILE A 41 2.71 1.58 12.78
N CYS A 42 3.73 0.73 12.65
CA CYS A 42 4.20 -0.15 13.73
C CYS A 42 4.59 0.64 14.99
N ALA A 43 5.37 1.71 14.84
CA ALA A 43 5.80 2.56 15.96
C ALA A 43 4.62 3.20 16.69
N THR A 44 3.58 3.61 15.94
CA THR A 44 2.36 4.16 16.52
C THR A 44 1.62 3.11 17.35
N LEU A 45 1.49 1.89 16.84
CA LEU A 45 0.80 0.79 17.54
C LEU A 45 1.58 0.26 18.75
N MET A 46 2.90 0.19 18.66
CA MET A 46 3.79 -0.12 19.79
C MET A 46 3.65 0.92 20.91
N ARG A 47 3.56 2.21 20.58
CA ARG A 47 3.40 3.30 21.56
C ARG A 47 2.13 3.17 22.37
N VAL A 48 1.04 2.74 21.74
CA VAL A 48 -0.24 2.46 22.41
C VAL A 48 -0.34 1.04 22.96
N LYS A 49 0.77 0.29 23.01
CA LYS A 49 0.91 -1.09 23.52
C LYS A 49 -0.05 -2.10 22.88
N LYS A 50 -0.43 -1.86 21.63
CA LYS A 50 -1.31 -2.75 20.85
C LYS A 50 -0.53 -3.73 19.97
N PHE A 51 0.79 -3.58 19.88
CA PHE A 51 1.61 -4.37 18.97
C PHE A 51 3.00 -4.62 19.56
N PRO A 52 3.45 -5.88 19.70
CA PRO A 52 4.80 -6.21 20.18
C PRO A 52 5.89 -5.85 19.17
N LEU A 53 7.08 -5.46 19.65
CA LEU A 53 8.24 -5.17 18.80
C LEU A 53 8.63 -6.36 17.91
N SER A 54 8.60 -7.58 18.45
CA SER A 54 8.91 -8.79 17.68
C SER A 54 7.92 -9.05 16.54
N GLU A 55 6.68 -8.60 16.69
CA GLU A 55 5.67 -8.70 15.63
C GLU A 55 5.87 -7.61 14.58
N ALA A 56 6.20 -6.39 15.00
CA ALA A 56 6.58 -5.31 14.10
C ALA A 56 7.81 -5.62 13.24
N ILE A 57 8.83 -6.26 13.81
CA ILE A 57 10.00 -6.68 13.04
C ILE A 57 9.60 -7.71 11.97
N ARG A 58 8.85 -8.75 12.35
CA ARG A 58 8.38 -9.78 11.41
C ARG A 58 7.55 -9.19 10.28
N VAL A 59 6.60 -8.30 10.58
CA VAL A 59 5.76 -7.65 9.55
C VAL A 59 6.59 -6.89 8.52
N VAL A 60 7.62 -6.15 8.95
CA VAL A 60 8.48 -5.40 8.02
C VAL A 60 9.31 -6.35 7.15
N GLU A 61 9.78 -7.47 7.72
CA GLU A 61 10.50 -8.52 6.99
C GLU A 61 9.60 -9.22 5.97
N ASP A 62 8.39 -9.63 6.39
CA ASP A 62 7.40 -10.30 5.53
C ASP A 62 6.99 -9.40 4.33
N ILE A 63 6.80 -8.10 4.55
CA ILE A 63 6.50 -7.16 3.44
C ILE A 63 7.71 -7.01 2.51
N ARG A 64 8.94 -6.98 3.05
CA ARG A 64 10.14 -6.88 2.22
C ARG A 64 10.29 -8.09 1.31
N ASP A 65 10.03 -9.29 1.85
CA ASP A 65 10.06 -10.53 1.08
C ASP A 65 8.92 -10.56 0.02
N LEU A 66 7.74 -10.05 0.36
CA LEU A 66 6.60 -9.92 -0.57
C LEU A 66 6.91 -9.00 -1.76
N LEU A 67 7.65 -7.92 -1.53
CA LEU A 67 8.04 -6.93 -2.56
C LEU A 67 9.31 -7.34 -3.33
N ASP A 68 9.85 -8.55 -3.09
CA ASP A 68 11.10 -9.06 -3.65
C ASP A 68 12.30 -8.10 -3.49
N GLY A 69 12.24 -7.22 -2.47
CA GLY A 69 13.25 -6.19 -2.24
C GLY A 69 13.42 -5.15 -3.35
N GLU A 70 12.48 -5.02 -4.30
CA GLU A 70 12.60 -4.04 -5.38
C GLU A 70 12.24 -2.62 -4.91
N ASP A 71 13.22 -1.71 -4.97
CA ASP A 71 13.00 -0.30 -4.68
C ASP A 71 12.50 0.43 -5.92
N HIS A 72 11.21 0.75 -5.94
CA HIS A 72 10.65 1.59 -7.00
C HIS A 72 10.76 3.08 -6.66
N VAL A 73 11.30 3.86 -7.60
CA VAL A 73 11.38 5.33 -7.51
C VAL A 73 10.57 5.94 -8.66
N PRO A 74 9.31 6.30 -8.43
CA PRO A 74 8.48 7.00 -9.42
C PRO A 74 9.12 8.31 -9.89
N ASP A 75 8.67 8.81 -11.04
CA ASP A 75 9.08 10.14 -11.51
C ASP A 75 8.52 11.21 -10.57
N GLY A 76 9.41 11.86 -9.81
CA GLY A 76 9.04 12.91 -8.87
C GLY A 76 8.32 14.10 -9.51
N ARG A 77 8.51 14.37 -10.81
CA ARG A 77 7.69 15.35 -11.54
C ARG A 77 6.24 14.88 -11.60
N ARG A 78 6.02 13.63 -12.02
CA ARG A 78 4.68 13.06 -12.15
C ARG A 78 3.96 13.02 -10.79
N VAL A 79 4.68 12.71 -9.72
CA VAL A 79 4.16 12.76 -8.34
C VAL A 79 3.65 14.16 -7.99
N LEU A 80 4.42 15.21 -8.31
CA LEU A 80 4.02 16.60 -8.02
C LEU A 80 2.83 17.05 -8.88
N GLU A 81 2.76 16.63 -10.15
CA GLU A 81 1.62 16.89 -11.03
C GLU A 81 0.34 16.25 -10.47
N LEU A 82 0.40 14.97 -10.11
CA LEU A 82 -0.72 14.24 -9.51
C LEU A 82 -1.18 14.90 -8.20
N ALA A 83 -0.25 15.31 -7.34
CA ALA A 83 -0.58 15.97 -6.07
C ALA A 83 -1.24 17.33 -6.29
N HIS A 84 -0.77 18.10 -7.29
CA HIS A 84 -1.37 19.37 -7.66
C HIS A 84 -2.79 19.22 -8.21
N GLU A 85 -3.01 18.23 -9.09
CA GLU A 85 -4.29 18.00 -9.77
C GLU A 85 -5.37 17.44 -8.83
N SER A 86 -4.97 16.59 -7.89
CA SER A 86 -5.89 15.86 -7.02
C SER A 86 -6.06 16.48 -5.62
N GLY A 87 -5.09 17.26 -5.16
CA GLY A 87 -5.00 17.72 -3.77
C GLY A 87 -4.57 16.65 -2.77
N GLN A 88 -4.17 15.45 -3.24
CA GLN A 88 -3.65 14.37 -2.41
C GLN A 88 -2.22 14.62 -1.97
N SER A 89 -1.77 13.90 -0.94
CA SER A 89 -0.40 14.05 -0.46
C SER A 89 0.60 13.52 -1.48
N ALA A 90 1.84 14.03 -1.45
CA ALA A 90 2.90 13.50 -2.29
C ALA A 90 3.15 12.01 -2.02
N TYR A 91 2.98 11.54 -0.78
CA TYR A 91 3.12 10.12 -0.44
C TYR A 91 2.07 9.27 -1.14
N ASP A 92 0.80 9.70 -1.14
CA ASP A 92 -0.24 8.96 -1.85
C ASP A 92 -0.02 8.97 -3.37
N CYS A 93 0.45 10.11 -3.91
CA CYS A 93 0.76 10.24 -5.32
C CYS A 93 1.98 9.42 -5.77
N GLU A 94 2.90 9.05 -4.88
CA GLU A 94 3.98 8.09 -5.18
C GLU A 94 3.39 6.71 -5.55
N TYR A 95 2.39 6.23 -4.81
CA TYR A 95 1.70 4.97 -5.12
C TYR A 95 0.95 5.04 -6.46
N VAL A 96 0.29 6.16 -6.73
CA VAL A 96 -0.44 6.38 -7.99
C VAL A 96 0.52 6.42 -9.18
N ALA A 97 1.60 7.21 -9.08
CA ALA A 97 2.61 7.31 -10.13
C ALA A 97 3.29 5.97 -10.41
N LEU A 98 3.56 5.18 -9.35
CA LEU A 98 4.10 3.83 -9.52
C LEU A 98 3.13 2.92 -10.28
N ALA A 99 1.86 2.89 -9.85
CA ALA A 99 0.81 2.11 -10.49
C ALA A 99 0.64 2.48 -11.99
N GLU A 100 0.67 3.77 -12.32
CA GLU A 100 0.70 4.25 -13.71
C GLU A 100 1.90 3.71 -14.48
N SER A 101 3.10 3.77 -13.90
CA SER A 101 4.36 3.36 -14.57
C SER A 101 4.43 1.85 -14.83
N LEU A 102 3.85 1.04 -13.94
CA LEU A 102 3.79 -0.41 -14.05
C LEU A 102 2.56 -0.90 -14.84
N ALA A 103 1.64 0.01 -15.19
CA ALA A 103 0.36 -0.30 -15.82
C ALA A 103 -0.50 -1.32 -15.02
N VAL A 104 -0.50 -1.19 -13.70
CA VAL A 104 -1.27 -2.03 -12.76
C VAL A 104 -2.21 -1.18 -11.92
N PRO A 105 -3.31 -1.73 -11.37
CA PRO A 105 -4.17 -0.97 -10.46
C PRO A 105 -3.49 -0.70 -9.11
N LEU A 106 -3.76 0.47 -8.53
CA LEU A 106 -3.50 0.74 -7.12
C LEU A 106 -4.65 0.21 -6.27
N VAL A 107 -4.43 -0.88 -5.55
CA VAL A 107 -5.39 -1.37 -4.56
C VAL A 107 -5.21 -0.61 -3.24
N THR A 108 -6.28 0.01 -2.73
CA THR A 108 -6.25 0.81 -1.49
C THR A 108 -7.62 0.86 -0.81
N PHE A 109 -7.62 0.86 0.53
CA PHE A 109 -8.83 1.12 1.33
C PHE A 109 -9.18 2.61 1.41
N ASP A 110 -8.30 3.51 0.95
CA ASP A 110 -8.52 4.95 0.99
C ASP A 110 -9.54 5.37 -0.07
N ARG A 111 -10.76 5.67 0.39
CA ARG A 111 -11.86 6.12 -0.47
C ARG A 111 -11.57 7.46 -1.14
N SER A 112 -10.74 8.32 -0.54
CA SER A 112 -10.35 9.58 -1.14
C SER A 112 -9.43 9.35 -2.34
N LEU A 113 -8.52 8.37 -2.28
CA LEU A 113 -7.69 7.98 -3.42
C LEU A 113 -8.51 7.30 -4.51
N VAL A 114 -9.40 6.37 -4.15
CA VAL A 114 -10.32 5.75 -5.13
C VAL A 114 -11.17 6.81 -5.85
N SER A 115 -11.64 7.83 -5.12
CA SER A 115 -12.41 8.93 -5.72
C SER A 115 -11.56 9.88 -6.56
N ALA A 116 -10.32 10.17 -6.14
CA ALA A 116 -9.44 11.11 -6.83
C ALA A 116 -8.86 10.51 -8.12
N PHE A 117 -8.64 9.20 -8.14
CA PHE A 117 -8.00 8.51 -9.25
C PHE A 117 -8.78 7.25 -9.70
N PRO A 118 -10.05 7.39 -10.12
CA PRO A 118 -10.95 6.25 -10.37
C PRO A 118 -10.53 5.32 -11.52
N THR A 119 -9.59 5.76 -12.37
CA THR A 119 -9.05 4.97 -13.48
C THR A 119 -7.91 4.04 -13.08
N ILE A 120 -7.25 4.32 -11.95
CA ILE A 120 -6.04 3.59 -11.50
C ILE A 120 -6.23 3.01 -10.10
N ALA A 121 -6.93 3.71 -9.20
CA ALA A 121 -7.19 3.27 -7.83
C ALA A 121 -8.50 2.47 -7.73
N ILE A 122 -8.46 1.39 -6.97
CA ILE A 122 -9.58 0.46 -6.79
C ILE A 122 -9.68 -0.02 -5.35
N SER A 123 -10.90 -0.25 -4.87
CA SER A 123 -11.11 -0.88 -3.58
C SER A 123 -10.72 -2.37 -3.61
N PRO A 124 -10.26 -2.95 -2.50
CA PRO A 124 -10.05 -4.39 -2.39
C PRO A 124 -11.27 -5.23 -2.79
N GLU A 125 -12.48 -4.81 -2.41
CA GLU A 125 -13.71 -5.52 -2.76
C GLU A 125 -13.95 -5.54 -4.28
N ASP A 126 -13.77 -4.40 -4.95
CA ASP A 126 -13.93 -4.31 -6.40
C ASP A 126 -12.81 -5.04 -7.15
N PHE A 127 -11.58 -5.07 -6.59
CA PHE A 127 -10.46 -5.82 -7.14
C PHE A 127 -10.74 -7.33 -7.15
N LEU A 128 -11.24 -7.87 -6.03
CA LEU A 128 -11.61 -9.27 -5.91
C LEU A 128 -12.79 -9.66 -6.83
N ALA A 129 -13.71 -8.74 -7.09
CA ALA A 129 -14.87 -8.98 -7.95
C ALA A 129 -14.55 -8.99 -9.46
N ARG A 130 -13.45 -8.38 -9.91
CA ARG A 130 -13.07 -8.27 -11.33
C ARG A 130 -12.44 -9.54 -11.93
N THR A 131 -12.07 -10.48 -11.07
CA THR A 131 -11.27 -11.67 -11.38
C THR A 131 -12.05 -12.98 -11.19
N GLY A 132 -13.33 -12.89 -10.82
CA GLY A 132 -14.28 -14.00 -10.75
C GLY A 132 -15.02 -14.28 -12.05
#